data_AF-A0A9P4WQB7-F1
#
_entry.id   AF-A0A9P4WQB7-F1
#
_cell.length_a   1.000
_cell.length_b   1.000
_cell.length_c   1.000
_cell.angle_alpha   90.00
_cell.angle_beta   90.00
_cell.angle_gamma   90.00
#
_symmetry.space_group_name_H-M   'P 1'
#
loop_
_entity.id
_entity.type
_entity.pdbx_description
1 polymer ?
#
loop_
_entity_poly.entity_id
_entity_poly.type
_entity_poly.pdbx_seq_one_letter_code
_entity_poly.pdbx_strand_id
1 'polypeptide(L)'
;MSKPVPQTPKSLRNTYIPPRAPYLKPILICGAIMALSSRREVIAPGSPIYDYGLKHLSANGLKYASWVQNGLFYFLFGAHAIETGLFAKRLSRHGVEVASLSWWQWMATCFVGGNV
;
A
#
# COMPACT_ATOMS: atom_id res chain seq x y z
N MET A 1 37.43 20.67 10.80
CA MET A 1 36.25 19.81 10.53
C MET A 1 35.67 20.19 9.17
N SER A 2 35.85 19.35 8.16
CA SER A 2 35.33 19.58 6.81
C SER A 2 33.82 19.30 6.78
N LYS A 3 33.02 20.21 6.22
CA LYS A 3 31.57 19.99 6.04
C LYS A 3 31.36 18.81 5.08
N PRO A 4 30.46 17.86 5.37
CA PRO A 4 30.17 16.78 4.43
C PRO A 4 29.65 17.37 3.12
N VAL A 5 30.26 16.98 2.00
CA VAL A 5 29.85 17.37 0.65
C VAL A 5 28.44 16.80 0.41
N PRO A 6 27.44 17.60 0.01
CA PRO A 6 26.12 17.09 -0.33
C PRO A 6 26.25 16.10 -1.48
N GLN A 7 26.02 14.81 -1.22
CA GLN A 7 26.02 13.81 -2.28
C GLN A 7 24.81 14.07 -3.18
N THR A 8 25.06 14.21 -4.49
CA THR A 8 23.98 14.32 -5.48
C THR A 8 23.12 13.06 -5.38
N PRO A 9 21.78 13.16 -5.32
CA PRO A 9 20.91 11.98 -5.26
C PRO A 9 21.24 11.04 -6.41
N LYS A 10 21.49 9.75 -6.10
CA LYS A 10 21.72 8.73 -7.13
C LYS A 10 20.52 8.72 -8.08
N SER A 11 20.79 8.99 -9.36
CA SER A 11 19.77 8.93 -10.41
C SER A 11 19.41 7.47 -10.71
N LEU A 12 18.12 7.19 -10.78
CA LEU A 12 17.54 5.90 -11.12
C LEU A 12 17.44 5.69 -12.64
N ARG A 13 17.64 6.73 -13.46
CA ARG A 13 17.61 6.66 -14.93
C ARG A 13 16.40 5.88 -15.48
N ASN A 14 15.19 6.23 -15.05
CA ASN A 14 13.97 5.50 -15.42
C ASN A 14 14.02 3.98 -15.16
N THR A 15 14.77 3.52 -14.15
CA THR A 15 14.84 2.10 -13.79
C THR A 15 14.02 1.83 -12.54
N TYR A 16 13.26 0.75 -12.57
CA TYR A 16 12.56 0.20 -11.40
C TYR A 16 13.40 -0.90 -10.76
N ILE A 17 13.53 -0.86 -9.44
CA ILE A 17 14.19 -1.91 -8.66
C ILE A 17 13.14 -2.46 -7.70
N PRO A 18 12.70 -3.73 -7.87
CA PRO A 18 11.67 -4.30 -7.02
C PRO A 18 12.17 -4.46 -5.57
N PRO A 19 11.27 -4.33 -4.58
CA PRO A 19 11.61 -4.53 -3.17
C PRO A 19 12.06 -5.98 -2.96
N ARG A 20 13.15 -6.15 -2.22
CA ARG A 20 13.69 -7.47 -1.84
C ARG A 20 13.41 -7.72 -0.35
N ALA A 21 13.72 -8.93 0.10
CA ALA A 21 13.71 -9.22 1.53
C ALA A 21 14.60 -8.20 2.29
N PRO A 22 14.18 -7.71 3.47
CA PRO A 22 13.02 -8.13 4.25
C PRO A 22 11.68 -7.42 3.89
N TYR A 23 11.71 -6.38 3.07
CA TYR A 23 10.56 -5.51 2.79
C TYR A 23 9.46 -6.13 1.92
N LEU A 24 9.79 -7.17 1.14
CA LEU A 24 8.82 -7.82 0.27
C LEU A 24 7.62 -8.44 1.05
N LYS A 25 7.90 -9.08 2.20
CA LYS A 25 6.86 -9.74 3.01
C LYS A 25 5.78 -8.77 3.51
N PRO A 26 6.10 -7.66 4.20
CA PRO A 26 5.09 -6.72 4.67
C PRO A 26 4.32 -6.06 3.51
N ILE A 27 4.96 -5.79 2.36
CA ILE A 27 4.27 -5.27 1.17
C ILE A 27 3.19 -6.24 0.69
N LEU A 28 3.51 -7.54 0.61
CA LEU A 28 2.53 -8.56 0.21
C LEU A 28 1.37 -8.69 1.21
N ILE A 29 1.67 -8.66 2.51
CA ILE A 29 0.65 -8.72 3.56
C ILE A 29 -0.26 -7.47 3.49
N CYS A 30 0.32 -6.28 3.37
CA CYS A 30 -0.41 -5.03 3.24
C CYS A 30 -1.31 -5.05 2.00
N GLY A 31 -0.76 -5.44 0.85
CA GLY A 31 -1.51 -5.56 -0.40
C GLY A 31 -2.68 -6.55 -0.31
N ALA A 32 -2.49 -7.68 0.38
CA ALA A 32 -3.56 -8.63 0.63
C ALA A 32 -4.66 -8.02 1.51
N ILE A 33 -4.30 -7.31 2.59
CA ILE A 33 -5.27 -6.64 3.48
C ILE A 33 -6.03 -5.55 2.73
N MET A 34 -5.35 -4.74 1.91
CA MET A 34 -5.99 -3.71 1.07
C MET A 34 -6.95 -4.33 0.05
N ALA A 35 -6.56 -5.44 -0.59
CA ALA A 35 -7.41 -6.14 -1.54
C ALA A 35 -8.67 -6.70 -0.86
N LEU A 36 -8.53 -7.33 0.31
CA LEU A 36 -9.65 -7.86 1.09
C LEU A 36 -10.54 -6.74 1.64
N SER A 37 -9.97 -5.63 2.12
CA SER A 37 -10.76 -4.52 2.66
C SER A 37 -11.57 -3.79 1.59
N SER A 38 -11.12 -3.81 0.34
CA SER A 38 -11.85 -3.21 -0.80
C SER A 38 -13.05 -4.01 -1.31
N ARG A 39 -13.21 -5.27 -0.89
CA ARG A 39 -14.25 -6.18 -1.40
C ARG A 39 -15.27 -6.50 -0.32
N ARG A 40 -16.45 -5.90 -0.36
CA ARG A 40 -17.49 -6.17 0.65
C ARG A 40 -17.98 -7.62 0.62
N GLU A 41 -17.84 -8.26 -0.54
CA GLU A 41 -18.23 -9.65 -0.77
C GLU A 41 -17.44 -10.61 0.10
N VAL A 42 -16.19 -10.28 0.49
CA VAL A 42 -15.39 -11.19 1.31
C VAL A 42 -15.88 -11.30 2.75
N ILE A 43 -16.77 -10.42 3.23
CA ILE A 43 -17.43 -10.56 4.54
C ILE A 43 -18.94 -10.81 4.42
N ALA A 44 -19.44 -10.99 3.20
CA ALA A 44 -20.85 -11.25 2.94
C ALA A 44 -21.20 -12.74 3.14
N PRO A 45 -22.48 -13.08 3.41
CA PRO A 45 -22.93 -14.46 3.49
C PRO A 45 -22.53 -15.29 2.26
N GLY A 46 -21.99 -16.50 2.48
CA GLY A 46 -21.47 -17.37 1.40
C GLY A 46 -20.00 -17.12 1.02
N SER A 47 -19.33 -16.18 1.68
CA SER A 47 -17.87 -16.02 1.57
C SER A 47 -17.16 -16.88 2.62
N PRO A 48 -15.94 -17.39 2.35
CA PRO A 48 -15.19 -18.17 3.33
C PRO A 48 -14.96 -17.44 4.66
N ILE A 49 -14.68 -16.13 4.66
CA ILE A 49 -14.46 -15.39 5.91
C ILE A 49 -15.76 -15.32 6.71
N TYR A 50 -16.90 -15.12 6.04
CA TYR A 50 -18.19 -15.16 6.71
C TYR A 50 -18.49 -16.56 7.25
N ASP A 51 -18.35 -17.59 6.43
CA ASP A 51 -18.75 -18.95 6.75
C ASP A 51 -17.87 -19.60 7.84
N TYR A 52 -16.60 -19.21 7.96
CA TYR A 52 -15.71 -19.73 9.01
C TYR A 52 -15.61 -18.82 10.23
N GLY A 53 -15.72 -17.50 10.07
CA GLY A 53 -15.41 -16.54 11.15
C GLY A 53 -16.56 -15.64 11.59
N LEU A 54 -17.50 -15.28 10.71
CA LEU A 54 -18.51 -14.25 11.01
C LEU A 54 -19.93 -14.80 11.15
N LYS A 55 -20.23 -16.02 10.66
CA LYS A 55 -21.59 -16.58 10.64
C LYS A 55 -22.23 -16.73 12.03
N HIS A 56 -21.41 -16.84 13.07
CA HIS A 56 -21.85 -17.00 14.45
C HIS A 56 -22.00 -15.66 15.19
N LEU A 57 -21.61 -14.55 14.57
CA LEU A 57 -21.73 -13.24 15.17
C LEU A 57 -23.19 -12.79 15.20
N SER A 58 -23.55 -12.04 16.24
CA SER A 58 -24.82 -11.33 16.29
C SER A 58 -24.90 -10.26 15.20
N ALA A 59 -26.11 -9.74 14.94
CA ALA A 59 -26.31 -8.63 14.00
C ALA A 59 -25.41 -7.42 14.32
N ASN A 60 -25.16 -7.15 15.61
CA ASN A 60 -24.22 -6.13 16.03
C ASN A 60 -22.78 -6.48 15.65
N GLY A 61 -22.34 -7.73 15.82
CA GLY A 61 -21.01 -8.20 15.42
C GLY A 61 -20.76 -8.03 13.92
N LEU A 62 -21.74 -8.34 13.07
CA LEU A 62 -21.64 -8.10 11.62
C LEU A 62 -21.55 -6.62 11.26
N LYS A 63 -22.27 -5.76 11.99
CA LYS A 63 -22.16 -4.29 11.84
C LYS A 63 -20.76 -3.80 12.20
N TYR A 64 -20.18 -4.30 13.30
CA TYR A 64 -18.80 -3.98 13.67
C TYR A 64 -17.78 -4.47 12.63
N ALA A 65 -17.92 -5.69 12.12
CA ALA A 65 -17.04 -6.21 11.07
C ALA A 65 -17.06 -5.34 9.81
N SER A 66 -18.26 -4.90 9.39
CA SER A 66 -18.43 -3.99 8.27
C SER A 66 -17.83 -2.60 8.55
N TRP A 67 -17.98 -2.09 9.77
CA TRP A 67 -17.36 -0.82 10.18
C TRP A 67 -15.84 -0.90 10.16
N VAL A 68 -15.26 -1.98 10.70
CA VAL A 68 -13.81 -2.24 10.66
C VAL A 68 -13.31 -2.36 9.23
N GLN A 69 -14.00 -3.09 8.36
CA GLN A 69 -13.59 -3.22 6.95
C GLN A 69 -13.55 -1.85 6.25
N ASN A 70 -14.59 -1.03 6.42
CA ASN A 70 -14.62 0.32 5.86
C ASN A 70 -13.51 1.20 6.46
N GLY A 71 -13.29 1.13 7.78
CA GLY A 71 -12.22 1.84 8.46
C GLY A 71 -10.84 1.47 7.92
N LEU A 72 -10.56 0.18 7.77
CA LEU A 72 -9.33 -0.33 7.15
C LEU A 72 -9.18 0.13 5.71
N PHE A 73 -10.25 0.10 4.92
CA PHE A 73 -10.23 0.60 3.55
C PHE A 73 -9.84 2.07 3.49
N TYR A 74 -10.58 2.95 4.17
CA TYR A 74 -10.30 4.39 4.11
C TYR A 74 -8.95 4.75 4.72
N PHE A 75 -8.57 4.11 5.82
CA PHE A 75 -7.27 4.35 6.46
C PHE A 75 -6.12 3.90 5.56
N LEU A 76 -6.12 2.65 5.09
CA LEU A 76 -5.01 2.13 4.28
C LEU A 76 -4.91 2.85 2.95
N PHE A 77 -6.02 2.98 2.20
CA PHE A 77 -5.99 3.65 0.90
C PHE A 77 -5.70 5.15 1.03
N GLY A 78 -6.27 5.81 2.04
CA GLY A 78 -6.04 7.24 2.30
C GLY A 78 -4.61 7.54 2.71
N ALA A 79 -4.10 6.85 3.73
CA ALA A 79 -2.73 7.04 4.22
C ALA A 79 -1.70 6.73 3.11
N HIS A 80 -1.86 5.59 2.43
CA HIS A 80 -0.94 5.20 1.37
C HIS A 80 -1.02 6.12 0.14
N ALA A 81 -2.20 6.68 -0.19
CA ALA A 81 -2.31 7.69 -1.25
C ALA A 81 -1.51 8.96 -0.91
N ILE A 82 -1.60 9.43 0.34
CA ILE A 82 -0.84 10.60 0.83
C ILE A 82 0.66 10.33 0.75
N GLU A 83 1.12 9.20 1.28
CA GLU A 83 2.54 8.82 1.25
C GLU A 83 3.07 8.69 -0.18
N THR A 84 2.30 8.05 -1.06
CA THR A 84 2.67 7.88 -2.48
C THR A 84 2.73 9.22 -3.19
N GLY A 85 1.82 10.16 -2.89
CA GLY A 85 1.88 11.52 -3.42
C GLY A 85 3.12 12.30 -2.97
N LEU A 86 3.56 12.12 -1.71
CA LEU A 86 4.81 12.68 -1.22
C LEU A 86 6.03 12.04 -1.89
N PHE A 87 5.98 10.72 -2.15
CA PHE A 87 7.04 9.98 -2.84
C PHE A 87 7.15 10.38 -4.32
N ALA A 88 6.03 10.60 -5.00
CA ALA A 88 5.98 11.05 -6.40
C ALA A 88 6.79 12.34 -6.61
N LYS A 89 6.70 13.28 -5.66
CA LYS A 89 7.48 14.54 -5.68
C LYS A 89 8.98 14.33 -5.53
N ARG A 90 9.41 13.25 -4.89
CA ARG A 90 10.83 12.88 -4.75
C ARG A 90 11.33 12.13 -5.99
N LEU A 91 10.47 11.35 -6.63
CA LEU A 91 10.83 10.47 -7.74
C LEU A 91 11.38 11.24 -8.96
N SER A 92 10.82 12.41 -9.27
CA SER A 92 11.34 13.29 -10.32
C SER A 92 12.76 13.79 -10.04
N ARG A 93 13.11 13.99 -8.75
CA ARG A 93 14.47 14.38 -8.32
C ARG A 93 15.48 13.24 -8.48
N HIS A 94 15.00 12.00 -8.55
CA HIS A 94 15.82 10.81 -8.76
C HIS A 94 15.90 10.40 -10.25
N GLY A 95 15.51 11.27 -11.19
CA GLY A 95 15.66 11.00 -12.63
C GLY A 95 14.72 9.91 -13.13
N VAL A 96 13.53 9.82 -12.54
CA VAL A 96 12.40 9.05 -13.08
C VAL A 96 11.40 10.03 -13.66
N GLU A 97 11.10 9.86 -14.93
CA GLU A 97 10.13 10.62 -15.70
C GLU A 97 8.71 10.30 -15.25
N VAL A 98 7.91 11.35 -15.04
CA VAL A 98 6.52 11.22 -14.59
C VAL A 98 5.71 10.44 -15.63
N ALA A 99 4.88 9.51 -15.17
CA ALA A 99 4.03 8.65 -16.00
C ALA A 99 4.77 7.65 -16.91
N SER A 100 6.11 7.54 -16.82
CA SER A 100 6.84 6.42 -17.43
C SER A 100 6.41 5.07 -16.82
N LEU A 101 6.70 3.96 -17.52
CA LEU A 101 6.42 2.61 -16.99
C LEU A 101 7.04 2.42 -15.59
N SER A 102 8.30 2.84 -15.44
CA SER A 102 9.04 2.75 -14.18
C SER A 102 8.44 3.64 -13.10
N TRP A 103 7.91 4.82 -13.47
CA TRP A 103 7.17 5.67 -12.54
C TRP A 103 5.95 4.94 -11.98
N TRP A 104 5.14 4.31 -12.83
CA TRP A 104 3.99 3.53 -12.37
C TRP A 104 4.39 2.36 -11.46
N GLN A 105 5.50 1.67 -11.76
CA GLN A 105 6.01 0.58 -10.92
C GLN A 105 6.45 1.08 -9.53
N TRP A 106 7.15 2.22 -9.47
CA TRP A 106 7.51 2.88 -8.21
C TRP A 106 6.27 3.31 -7.43
N MET A 107 5.32 3.98 -8.10
CA MET A 107 4.07 4.43 -7.49
C MET A 107 3.25 3.28 -6.93
N ALA A 108 3.08 2.19 -7.69
CA ALA A 108 2.36 1.01 -7.22
C ALA A 108 3.04 0.34 -6.02
N THR A 109 4.37 0.25 -6.05
CA THR A 109 5.14 -0.32 -4.94
C THR A 109 5.02 0.53 -3.68
N CYS A 110 5.14 1.85 -3.79
CA CYS A 110 4.98 2.76 -2.66
C CYS A 110 3.53 2.80 -2.16
N PHE A 111 2.55 2.71 -3.06
CA PHE A 111 1.14 2.68 -2.67
C PHE A 111 0.78 1.42 -1.88
N VAL A 112 1.36 0.26 -2.21
CA VAL A 112 1.09 -0.96 -1.44
C VAL A 112 2.00 -1.07 -0.21
N GLY A 113 3.25 -0.64 -0.35
CA GLY A 113 4.29 -0.81 0.67
C GLY A 113 4.41 0.28 1.71
N GLY A 114 3.87 1.47 1.45
CA GLY A 114 4.11 2.67 2.25
C GLY A 114 5.53 3.22 2.05
N ASN A 115 6.00 4.03 3.01
CA ASN A 115 7.41 4.44 3.08
C ASN A 115 8.31 3.24 3.43
N VAL A 116 8.80 2.56 2.40
CA VAL A 116 9.90 1.58 2.49
C VAL A 116 11.24 2.30 2.49
#